data_AF-A0A7M2VF23-F1
#
_entry.id   AF-A0A7M2VF23-F1
#
_cell.length_a   1.000
_cell.length_b   1.000
_cell.length_c   1.000
_cell.angle_alpha   90.00
_cell.angle_beta   90.00
_cell.angle_gamma   90.00
#
_symmetry.space_group_name_H-M   'P 1'
#
loop_
_entity.id
_entity.type
_entity.pdbx_description
1 polymer ?
#
loop_
_entity_poly.entity_id
_entity_poly.type
_entity_poly.pdbx_seq_one_letter_code
_entity_poly.pdbx_strand_id
1 'polypeptide(L)'
;MKKNKLLNKKNVEFSPSERICYSNAGHEMKMRIDRFSIVSRFHSEEEKADCVQKLMSLSRREWKNYVVQEKSPRNAAGTRHPYKYGLCISRNKPDAPMLAYIMWGPKAEGTGGFSIQFHPQHMTGKRMDRLLKWFGDRLGEVFPHLLARAWVTRLDIALDIYGCKLNDYLWGLKKSSIHADYDNENGLPGLSLGASDSKLSALIYGKIDATLFKRIAFPERAGYVFEKGRRKREFFLEIDREDYPQFLRVEMRVQPESTGPGKRGFRQKALMLSDLAKLENPFERLYVYNRKLEGELMNAAFTINRPKTNGIKAWINMLSKVDSGQRLARKFSNLLELNEVELFNKREVWSFWPDSLAKLGQIIGGLKPELATMKEMAVSQRFDAPRKRKRKTGRQARLDQQRPKRRSRD
;
A
#
# COMPACT_ATOMS: atom_id res chain seq x y z
N MET A 1 -20.48 29.37 16.30
CA MET A 1 -19.16 28.86 15.86
C MET A 1 -19.30 28.31 14.45
N LYS A 2 -18.51 28.80 13.47
CA LYS A 2 -18.47 28.16 12.14
C LYS A 2 -17.85 26.77 12.32
N LYS A 3 -18.64 25.70 12.16
CA LYS A 3 -18.11 24.32 12.11
C LYS A 3 -17.02 24.29 11.04
N ASN A 4 -15.81 23.88 11.41
CA ASN A 4 -14.71 23.78 10.46
C ASN A 4 -15.04 22.59 9.53
N LYS A 5 -15.60 22.87 8.36
CA LYS A 5 -16.05 21.86 7.37
C LYS A 5 -14.88 21.34 6.55
N LEU A 6 -13.81 20.90 7.20
CA LEU A 6 -12.60 20.48 6.52
C LEU A 6 -12.22 19.07 6.97
N LEU A 7 -12.16 18.12 6.04
CA LEU A 7 -11.78 16.75 6.33
C LEU A 7 -10.61 16.30 5.46
N ASN A 8 -9.66 15.58 6.04
CA ASN A 8 -8.53 15.03 5.31
C ASN A 8 -9.08 14.11 4.21
N LYS A 9 -8.64 14.34 2.97
CA LYS A 9 -9.10 13.60 1.82
C LYS A 9 -8.93 12.07 1.96
N LYS A 10 -7.95 11.61 2.75
CA LYS A 10 -7.73 10.18 3.01
C LYS A 10 -8.86 9.53 3.80
N ASN A 11 -9.65 10.32 4.53
CA ASN A 11 -10.82 9.87 5.27
C ASN A 11 -12.11 9.92 4.44
N VAL A 12 -12.06 10.27 3.15
CA VAL A 12 -13.23 10.36 2.26
C VAL A 12 -13.14 9.27 1.19
N GLU A 13 -14.17 8.43 1.10
CA GLU A 13 -14.28 7.39 0.08
C GLU A 13 -15.09 7.86 -1.12
N PHE A 14 -14.51 7.70 -2.31
CA PHE A 14 -15.17 8.00 -3.60
C PHE A 14 -15.31 6.77 -4.50
N SER A 15 -14.67 5.66 -4.13
CA SER A 15 -14.67 4.44 -4.91
C SER A 15 -15.75 3.52 -4.38
N PRO A 16 -16.78 3.19 -5.19
CA PRO A 16 -17.81 2.27 -4.76
C PRO A 16 -17.23 0.88 -4.52
N SER A 17 -17.79 0.18 -3.55
CA SER A 17 -17.51 -1.23 -3.27
C SER A 17 -18.83 -1.97 -3.14
N GLU A 18 -18.81 -3.26 -3.47
CA GLU A 18 -19.97 -4.13 -3.33
C GLU A 18 -20.08 -4.63 -1.88
N ARG A 19 -21.31 -4.76 -1.38
CA ARG A 19 -21.61 -5.40 -0.10
C ARG A 19 -21.29 -6.88 -0.20
N ILE A 20 -20.65 -7.42 0.84
CA ILE A 20 -20.37 -8.85 0.96
C ILE A 20 -21.35 -9.54 1.92
N CYS A 21 -21.45 -9.06 3.16
CA CYS A 21 -22.30 -9.64 4.21
C CYS A 21 -22.55 -8.61 5.32
N TYR A 22 -23.11 -9.07 6.45
CA TYR A 22 -23.30 -8.27 7.66
C TYR A 22 -22.38 -8.76 8.78
N SER A 23 -21.95 -7.85 9.65
CA SER A 23 -21.24 -8.21 10.87
C SER A 23 -22.19 -8.91 11.86
N ASN A 24 -21.65 -9.52 12.91
CA ASN A 24 -22.46 -10.14 13.96
C ASN A 24 -23.28 -9.10 14.75
N ALA A 25 -22.94 -7.81 14.64
CA ALA A 25 -23.70 -6.68 15.20
C ALA A 25 -24.65 -6.01 14.18
N GLY A 26 -24.84 -6.60 13.00
CA GLY A 26 -25.74 -6.08 11.96
C GLY A 26 -25.18 -4.94 11.11
N HIS A 27 -23.86 -4.68 11.16
CA HIS A 27 -23.23 -3.67 10.33
C HIS A 27 -23.08 -4.17 8.89
N GLU A 28 -23.43 -3.36 7.90
CA GLU A 28 -23.12 -3.68 6.50
C GLU A 28 -21.60 -3.73 6.30
N MET A 29 -21.11 -4.76 5.61
CA MET A 29 -19.69 -4.93 5.32
C MET A 29 -19.39 -4.97 3.82
N LYS A 30 -18.29 -4.33 3.42
CA LYS A 30 -17.77 -4.32 2.05
C LYS A 30 -16.30 -4.71 2.06
N MET A 31 -15.86 -5.57 1.14
CA MET A 31 -14.46 -5.98 1.03
C MET A 31 -13.91 -5.71 -0.36
N ARG A 32 -12.62 -5.33 -0.44
CA ARG A 32 -11.93 -5.09 -1.71
C ARG A 32 -10.41 -5.14 -1.59
N ILE A 33 -9.74 -5.18 -2.74
CA ILE A 33 -8.30 -4.93 -2.86
C ILE A 33 -8.05 -3.43 -3.08
N ASP A 34 -7.44 -2.76 -2.10
CA ASP A 34 -7.19 -1.32 -2.12
C ASP A 34 -5.92 -0.98 -2.93
N ARG A 35 -4.87 -1.77 -2.71
CA ARG A 35 -3.58 -1.66 -3.39
C ARG A 35 -2.96 -3.02 -3.62
N PHE A 36 -2.31 -3.17 -4.76
CA PHE A 36 -1.63 -4.40 -5.13
C PHE A 36 -0.29 -4.06 -5.78
N SER A 37 0.80 -4.74 -5.44
CA SER A 37 2.13 -4.45 -5.99
C SER A 37 2.90 -5.72 -6.26
N ILE A 38 3.43 -5.80 -7.48
CA ILE A 38 4.19 -6.93 -7.98
C ILE A 38 5.59 -6.50 -8.40
N VAL A 39 6.49 -7.45 -8.36
CA VAL A 39 7.84 -7.33 -8.91
C VAL A 39 8.08 -8.53 -9.82
N SER A 40 8.83 -8.28 -10.90
CA SER A 40 9.25 -9.29 -11.86
C SER A 40 10.72 -9.10 -12.26
N ARG A 41 11.21 -10.00 -13.11
CA ARG A 41 12.60 -10.08 -13.58
C ARG A 41 12.59 -10.32 -15.09
N PHE A 42 13.62 -9.82 -15.76
CA PHE A 42 13.87 -10.11 -17.16
C PHE A 42 14.64 -11.44 -17.31
N HIS A 43 14.40 -12.21 -18.36
CA HIS A 43 15.14 -13.46 -18.67
C HIS A 43 16.39 -13.25 -19.50
N SER A 44 16.55 -12.09 -20.14
CA SER A 44 17.78 -11.74 -20.83
C SER A 44 18.06 -10.24 -20.83
N GLU A 45 19.28 -9.87 -21.21
CA GLU A 45 19.66 -8.47 -21.38
C GLU A 45 18.93 -7.83 -22.57
N GLU A 46 18.64 -8.60 -23.63
CA GLU A 46 17.86 -8.18 -24.78
C GLU A 46 16.41 -7.87 -24.38
N GLU A 47 15.77 -8.79 -23.64
CA GLU A 47 14.42 -8.62 -23.10
C GLU A 47 14.32 -7.36 -22.24
N LYS A 48 15.32 -7.16 -21.37
CA LYS A 48 15.44 -5.96 -20.53
C LYS A 48 15.56 -4.69 -21.38
N ALA A 49 16.48 -4.68 -22.34
CA ALA A 49 16.77 -3.51 -23.16
C ALA A 49 15.52 -3.08 -23.96
N ASP A 50 14.87 -4.04 -24.62
CA ASP A 50 13.65 -3.81 -25.38
C ASP A 50 12.50 -3.28 -24.49
N CYS A 51 12.23 -3.94 -23.36
CA CYS A 51 11.18 -3.51 -22.44
C CYS A 51 11.44 -2.11 -21.87
N VAL A 52 12.67 -1.82 -21.45
CA VAL A 52 13.05 -0.50 -20.91
C VAL A 52 12.94 0.58 -21.99
N GLN A 53 13.36 0.31 -23.22
CA GLN A 53 13.21 1.25 -24.33
C GLN A 53 11.73 1.57 -24.58
N LYS A 54 10.88 0.55 -24.63
CA LYS A 54 9.42 0.72 -24.79
C LYS A 54 8.82 1.53 -23.64
N LEU A 55 9.17 1.24 -22.39
CA LEU A 55 8.74 2.03 -21.22
C LEU A 55 9.14 3.50 -21.34
N MET A 56 10.39 3.80 -21.69
CA MET A 56 10.86 5.18 -21.86
C MET A 56 10.17 5.94 -23.00
N SER A 57 9.57 5.23 -23.96
CA SER A 57 8.81 5.84 -25.05
C SER A 57 7.37 6.22 -24.63
N LEU A 58 6.81 5.60 -23.59
CA LEU A 58 5.42 5.80 -23.20
C LEU A 58 5.11 7.22 -22.74
N SER A 59 6.04 7.88 -22.05
CA SER A 59 5.89 9.27 -21.57
C SER A 59 6.05 10.32 -22.68
N ARG A 60 6.55 9.93 -23.85
CA ARG A 60 6.85 10.83 -24.96
C ARG A 60 5.73 10.95 -25.99
N ARG A 61 4.61 10.26 -25.75
CA ARG A 61 3.48 10.16 -26.67
C ARG A 61 2.19 10.49 -25.93
N GLU A 62 1.24 11.05 -26.66
CA GLU A 62 -0.12 11.20 -26.17
C GLU A 62 -0.91 9.91 -26.38
N TRP A 63 -1.79 9.60 -25.43
CA TRP A 63 -2.62 8.41 -25.48
C TRP A 63 -4.08 8.77 -25.31
N LYS A 64 -4.93 8.24 -26.19
CA LYS A 64 -6.37 8.52 -26.19
C LYS A 64 -7.02 8.26 -24.83
N ASN A 65 -6.72 7.12 -24.22
CA ASN A 65 -7.43 6.60 -23.03
C ASN A 65 -6.73 6.89 -21.70
N TYR A 66 -5.42 7.18 -21.73
CA TYR A 66 -4.59 7.23 -20.53
C TYR A 66 -3.67 8.45 -20.54
N VAL A 67 -3.34 8.93 -19.36
CA VAL A 67 -2.27 9.92 -19.16
C VAL A 67 -1.09 9.19 -18.55
N VAL A 68 0.09 9.35 -19.15
CA VAL A 68 1.34 8.74 -18.71
C VAL A 68 2.30 9.84 -18.32
N GLN A 69 2.70 9.87 -17.04
CA GLN A 69 3.57 10.90 -16.50
C GLN A 69 4.82 10.29 -15.89
N GLU A 70 5.99 10.81 -16.24
CA GLU A 70 7.22 10.51 -15.53
C GLU A 70 7.14 11.03 -14.10
N LYS A 71 7.35 10.12 -13.16
CA LYS A 71 7.37 10.45 -11.74
C LYS A 71 8.46 9.63 -11.09
N SER A 72 9.50 10.31 -10.63
CA SER A 72 10.59 9.65 -9.92
C SER A 72 10.06 8.94 -8.67
N PRO A 73 10.41 7.67 -8.46
CA PRO A 73 9.97 6.94 -7.28
C PRO A 73 10.51 7.58 -6.00
N ARG A 74 9.61 7.84 -5.04
CA ARG A 74 9.94 8.36 -3.72
C ARG A 74 9.34 7.44 -2.66
N ASN A 75 10.11 7.12 -1.63
CA ASN A 75 9.55 6.44 -0.46
C ASN A 75 8.79 7.43 0.42
N ALA A 76 7.80 6.94 1.16
CA ALA A 76 7.02 7.73 2.11
C ALA A 76 7.88 8.42 3.19
N ALA A 77 9.04 7.85 3.52
CA ALA A 77 10.00 8.39 4.49
C ALA A 77 10.98 9.41 3.89
N GLY A 78 10.86 9.76 2.61
CA GLY A 78 11.83 10.61 1.91
C GLY A 78 13.16 9.91 1.56
N THR A 79 13.29 8.61 1.86
CA THR A 79 14.47 7.82 1.50
C THR A 79 14.49 7.48 0.00
N ARG A 80 15.66 7.06 -0.50
CA ARG A 80 15.81 6.60 -1.89
C ARG A 80 14.96 5.34 -2.11
N HIS A 81 14.00 5.45 -3.04
CA HIS A 81 13.23 4.30 -3.50
C HIS A 81 14.13 3.23 -4.14
N PRO A 82 13.81 1.92 -4.08
CA PRO A 82 14.63 0.86 -4.66
C PRO A 82 14.88 1.00 -6.16
N TYR A 83 13.95 1.64 -6.86
CA TYR A 83 14.00 1.92 -8.30
C TYR A 83 14.41 3.37 -8.61
N LYS A 84 15.05 3.58 -9.76
CA LYS A 84 15.49 4.89 -10.25
C LYS A 84 14.39 5.62 -11.03
N TYR A 85 13.58 4.88 -11.79
CA TYR A 85 12.63 5.43 -12.76
C TYR A 85 11.20 4.98 -12.46
N GLY A 86 10.22 5.78 -12.87
CA GLY A 86 8.82 5.39 -12.75
C GLY A 86 7.85 6.20 -13.62
N LEU A 87 6.74 5.55 -13.97
CA LEU A 87 5.65 6.10 -14.78
C LEU A 87 4.32 5.96 -14.04
N CYS A 88 3.69 7.09 -13.77
CA CYS A 88 2.33 7.16 -13.24
C CYS A 88 1.33 7.10 -14.38
N ILE A 89 0.32 6.24 -14.25
CA ILE A 89 -0.70 6.03 -15.28
C ILE A 89 -2.06 6.29 -14.66
N SER A 90 -2.81 7.22 -15.26
CA SER A 90 -4.18 7.56 -14.89
C SER A 90 -5.07 7.56 -16.13
N ARG A 91 -6.39 7.68 -15.94
CA ARG A 91 -7.31 7.87 -17.08
C ARG A 91 -7.09 9.25 -17.68
N ASN A 92 -7.31 9.37 -18.98
CA ASN A 92 -7.40 10.66 -19.66
C ASN A 92 -8.73 11.36 -19.35
N LYS A 93 -8.91 11.76 -18.09
CA LYS A 93 -10.06 12.52 -17.58
C LYS A 93 -9.58 13.47 -16.45
N PRO A 94 -10.22 14.63 -16.28
CA PRO A 94 -9.96 15.52 -15.15
C PRO A 94 -10.08 14.75 -13.82
N ASP A 95 -9.15 15.02 -12.90
CA ASP A 95 -9.07 14.42 -11.55
C ASP A 95 -9.09 12.89 -11.48
N ALA A 96 -8.77 12.20 -12.59
CA ALA A 96 -8.70 10.76 -12.60
C ALA A 96 -7.65 10.27 -11.59
N PRO A 97 -8.00 9.35 -10.67
CA PRO A 97 -7.02 8.76 -9.78
C PRO A 97 -5.99 7.95 -10.57
N MET A 98 -4.82 7.77 -9.97
CA MET A 98 -3.79 6.89 -10.50
C MET A 98 -4.29 5.44 -10.51
N LEU A 99 -4.13 4.77 -11.65
CA LEU A 99 -4.52 3.38 -11.85
C LEU A 99 -3.33 2.43 -11.62
N ALA A 100 -2.16 2.83 -12.11
CA ALA A 100 -0.94 2.04 -11.98
C ALA A 100 0.30 2.94 -11.87
N TYR A 101 1.34 2.40 -11.23
CA TYR A 101 2.66 2.99 -11.15
C TYR A 101 3.72 1.95 -11.51
N ILE A 102 4.34 2.11 -12.67
CA ILE A 102 5.41 1.23 -13.16
C ILE A 102 6.75 1.78 -12.71
N MET A 103 7.65 0.92 -12.25
CA MET A 103 8.97 1.28 -11.76
C MET A 103 10.04 0.32 -12.31
N TRP A 104 11.19 0.85 -12.68
CA TRP A 104 12.31 0.06 -13.21
C TRP A 104 13.67 0.71 -12.90
N GLY A 105 14.75 0.00 -13.22
CA GLY A 105 16.12 0.41 -12.91
C GLY A 105 16.42 0.28 -11.41
N PRO A 106 16.48 -0.95 -10.88
CA PRO A 106 16.80 -1.19 -9.48
C PRO A 106 18.20 -0.65 -9.12
N LYS A 107 18.34 -0.19 -7.87
CA LYS A 107 19.60 0.33 -7.31
C LYS A 107 20.46 -0.74 -6.64
N ALA A 108 19.85 -1.84 -6.23
CA ALA A 108 20.51 -2.95 -5.58
C ALA A 108 20.14 -4.27 -6.26
N GLU A 109 21.04 -5.24 -6.19
CA GLU A 109 20.78 -6.63 -6.59
C GLU A 109 19.64 -7.24 -5.78
N GLY A 110 18.97 -8.24 -6.35
CA GLY A 110 17.82 -8.90 -5.72
C GLY A 110 16.51 -8.09 -5.67
N THR A 111 16.52 -6.81 -6.06
CA THR A 111 15.30 -5.96 -6.07
C THR A 111 14.26 -6.40 -7.11
N GLY A 112 14.67 -7.08 -8.19
CA GLY A 112 13.86 -7.34 -9.37
C GLY A 112 13.93 -6.20 -10.40
N GLY A 113 13.91 -6.52 -11.69
CA GLY A 113 14.13 -5.55 -12.78
C GLY A 113 12.95 -4.63 -13.05
N PHE A 114 11.75 -5.06 -12.72
CA PHE A 114 10.48 -4.41 -13.07
C PHE A 114 9.48 -4.52 -11.92
N SER A 115 8.72 -3.46 -11.66
CA SER A 115 7.66 -3.46 -10.66
C SER A 115 6.44 -2.68 -11.14
N ILE A 116 5.25 -3.17 -10.79
CA ILE A 116 3.99 -2.44 -10.99
C ILE A 116 3.23 -2.41 -9.68
N GLN A 117 2.77 -1.22 -9.32
CA GLN A 117 1.78 -1.01 -8.29
C GLN A 117 0.44 -0.69 -8.95
N PHE A 118 -0.58 -1.52 -8.75
CA PHE A 118 -1.96 -1.30 -9.16
C PHE A 118 -2.79 -0.68 -8.03
N HIS A 119 -3.82 0.07 -8.41
CA HIS A 119 -4.86 0.60 -7.52
C HIS A 119 -6.25 0.08 -7.94
N PRO A 120 -6.57 -1.19 -7.66
CA PRO A 120 -7.77 -1.85 -8.17
C PRO A 120 -9.07 -1.15 -7.72
N GLN A 121 -9.07 -0.54 -6.53
CA GLN A 121 -10.22 0.22 -6.04
C GLN A 121 -10.75 1.30 -7.00
N HIS A 122 -9.92 1.82 -7.90
CA HIS A 122 -10.33 2.86 -8.85
C HIS A 122 -10.87 2.30 -10.18
N MET A 123 -11.01 0.97 -10.30
CA MET A 123 -11.41 0.31 -11.54
C MET A 123 -12.24 -0.95 -11.30
N THR A 124 -13.02 -1.33 -12.30
CA THR A 124 -13.69 -2.63 -12.35
C THR A 124 -12.75 -3.66 -12.96
N GLY A 125 -13.02 -4.97 -12.77
CA GLY A 125 -12.23 -6.03 -13.42
C GLY A 125 -12.11 -5.86 -14.95
N LYS A 126 -13.22 -5.55 -15.64
CA LYS A 126 -13.20 -5.23 -17.09
C LYS A 126 -12.27 -4.07 -17.45
N ARG A 127 -12.14 -3.07 -16.58
CA ARG A 127 -11.22 -1.93 -16.80
C ARG A 127 -9.78 -2.30 -16.50
N MET A 128 -9.55 -3.17 -15.51
CA MET A 128 -8.23 -3.75 -15.27
C MET A 128 -7.76 -4.55 -16.49
N ASP A 129 -8.60 -5.42 -17.05
CA ASP A 129 -8.27 -6.16 -18.28
C ASP A 129 -7.92 -5.25 -19.45
N ARG A 130 -8.66 -4.14 -19.63
CA ARG A 130 -8.34 -3.14 -20.66
C ARG A 130 -6.98 -2.47 -20.42
N LEU A 131 -6.63 -2.19 -19.16
CA LEU A 131 -5.33 -1.62 -18.80
C LEU A 131 -4.20 -2.63 -19.05
N LEU A 132 -4.39 -3.89 -18.66
CA LEU A 132 -3.43 -4.98 -18.88
C LEU A 132 -3.24 -5.26 -20.37
N LYS A 133 -4.31 -5.29 -21.15
CA LYS A 133 -4.23 -5.39 -22.61
C LYS A 133 -3.47 -4.21 -23.21
N TRP A 134 -3.77 -2.99 -22.76
CA TRP A 134 -3.05 -1.81 -23.21
C TRP A 134 -1.54 -1.88 -22.88
N PHE A 135 -1.14 -2.47 -21.75
CA PHE A 135 0.27 -2.75 -21.48
C PHE A 135 0.84 -3.80 -22.45
N GLY A 136 0.12 -4.90 -22.67
CA GLY A 136 0.52 -5.93 -23.64
C GLY A 136 0.76 -5.36 -25.04
N ASP A 137 -0.15 -4.52 -25.53
CA ASP A 137 -0.05 -3.88 -26.85
C ASP A 137 1.16 -2.93 -26.99
N ARG A 138 1.73 -2.45 -25.88
CA ARG A 138 2.82 -1.46 -25.87
C ARG A 138 4.18 -2.01 -25.47
N LEU A 139 4.18 -2.99 -24.59
CA LEU A 139 5.39 -3.68 -24.17
C LEU A 139 5.66 -4.89 -25.06
N GLY A 140 4.64 -5.44 -25.71
CA GLY A 140 4.73 -6.65 -26.54
C GLY A 140 4.73 -7.92 -25.68
N GLU A 141 5.23 -9.01 -26.26
CA GLU A 141 5.22 -10.35 -25.67
C GLU A 141 5.94 -10.46 -24.32
N VAL A 142 6.89 -9.56 -24.05
CA VAL A 142 7.58 -9.47 -22.75
C VAL A 142 6.62 -9.27 -21.57
N PHE A 143 5.50 -8.57 -21.76
CA PHE A 143 4.63 -8.20 -20.65
C PHE A 143 3.88 -9.39 -20.03
N PRO A 144 3.21 -10.27 -20.81
CA PRO A 144 2.70 -11.54 -20.30
C PRO A 144 3.73 -12.36 -19.52
N HIS A 145 4.95 -12.50 -20.03
CA HIS A 145 6.03 -13.21 -19.31
C HIS A 145 6.41 -12.50 -18.01
N LEU A 146 6.50 -11.17 -18.00
CA LEU A 146 6.73 -10.41 -16.76
C LEU A 146 5.64 -10.69 -15.72
N LEU A 147 4.37 -10.84 -16.13
CA LEU A 147 3.28 -11.19 -15.21
C LEU A 147 3.37 -12.65 -14.72
N ALA A 148 3.64 -13.61 -15.61
CA ALA A 148 3.77 -15.03 -15.29
C ALA A 148 4.90 -15.32 -14.28
N ARG A 149 5.96 -14.49 -14.31
CA ARG A 149 7.14 -14.59 -13.43
C ARG A 149 7.06 -13.70 -12.19
N ALA A 150 5.98 -12.93 -12.05
CA ALA A 150 5.86 -11.93 -11.00
C ALA A 150 5.57 -12.54 -9.63
N TRP A 151 6.13 -11.94 -8.58
CA TRP A 151 5.73 -12.17 -7.20
C TRP A 151 5.13 -10.93 -6.57
N VAL A 152 4.25 -11.15 -5.60
CA VAL A 152 3.57 -10.11 -4.84
C VAL A 152 4.50 -9.58 -3.76
N THR A 153 4.69 -8.26 -3.75
CA THR A 153 5.48 -7.57 -2.71
C THR A 153 4.60 -6.81 -1.72
N ARG A 154 3.37 -6.46 -2.13
CA ARG A 154 2.37 -5.87 -1.24
C ARG A 154 0.96 -6.11 -1.76
N LEU A 155 0.07 -6.41 -0.84
CA LEU A 155 -1.37 -6.50 -1.05
C LEU A 155 -2.07 -5.88 0.16
N ASP A 156 -2.86 -4.84 -0.08
CA ASP A 156 -3.69 -4.21 0.94
C ASP A 156 -5.16 -4.63 0.69
N ILE A 157 -5.74 -5.39 1.62
CA ILE A 157 -7.14 -5.84 1.60
C ILE A 157 -7.92 -4.97 2.58
N ALA A 158 -8.93 -4.26 2.10
CA ALA A 158 -9.76 -3.40 2.93
C ALA A 158 -11.11 -4.06 3.21
N LEU A 159 -11.50 -4.09 4.49
CA LEU A 159 -12.84 -4.41 4.97
C LEU A 159 -13.45 -3.15 5.58
N ASP A 160 -14.56 -2.69 5.00
CA ASP A 160 -15.32 -1.53 5.46
C ASP A 160 -16.51 -2.00 6.28
N ILE A 161 -16.67 -1.49 7.50
CA ILE A 161 -17.73 -1.87 8.44
C ILE A 161 -18.57 -0.61 8.75
N TYR A 162 -19.76 -0.53 8.15
CA TYR A 162 -20.60 0.67 8.21
C TYR A 162 -21.28 0.86 9.57
N GLY A 163 -21.30 2.10 10.06
CA GLY A 163 -21.86 2.43 11.37
C GLY A 163 -20.95 2.08 12.56
N CYS A 164 -19.80 1.43 12.33
CA CYS A 164 -18.81 1.12 13.36
C CYS A 164 -17.76 2.25 13.45
N LYS A 165 -17.30 2.55 14.67
CA LYS A 165 -16.24 3.52 14.98
C LYS A 165 -15.05 2.84 15.64
N LEU A 166 -13.87 3.44 15.51
CA LEU A 166 -12.65 2.88 16.09
C LEU A 166 -12.75 2.68 17.61
N ASN A 167 -13.41 3.60 18.30
CA ASN A 167 -13.53 3.63 19.75
C ASN A 167 -14.55 2.63 20.33
N ASP A 168 -15.35 1.98 19.48
CA ASP A 168 -16.34 0.99 19.91
C ASP A 168 -15.66 -0.29 20.44
N TYR A 169 -14.39 -0.51 20.11
CA TYR A 169 -13.63 -1.71 20.44
C TYR A 169 -12.17 -1.41 20.82
N LEU A 170 -11.51 -2.41 21.38
CA LEU A 170 -10.04 -2.49 21.40
C LEU A 170 -9.57 -3.48 20.34
N TRP A 171 -8.40 -3.21 19.76
CA TRP A 171 -7.91 -3.94 18.60
C TRP A 171 -6.53 -4.54 18.87
N GLY A 172 -6.35 -5.77 18.42
CA GLY A 172 -5.10 -6.51 18.49
C GLY A 172 -4.75 -7.16 17.16
N LEU A 173 -3.44 -7.39 16.96
CA LEU A 173 -2.95 -8.16 15.83
C LEU A 173 -1.96 -9.21 16.36
N LYS A 174 -2.25 -10.49 16.12
CA LYS A 174 -1.40 -11.61 16.56
C LYS A 174 0.03 -11.41 16.08
N LYS A 175 1.02 -11.61 16.97
CA LYS A 175 2.45 -11.43 16.70
C LYS A 175 2.85 -9.99 16.29
N SER A 176 2.06 -8.99 16.65
CA SER A 176 2.46 -7.58 16.57
C SER A 176 3.03 -7.10 17.90
N SER A 177 4.15 -6.35 17.84
CA SER A 177 4.74 -5.66 18.99
C SER A 177 4.57 -4.14 18.93
N ILE A 178 4.21 -3.59 17.77
CA ILE A 178 4.17 -2.16 17.49
C ILE A 178 2.73 -1.72 17.25
N HIS A 179 2.37 -0.57 17.80
CA HIS A 179 1.14 0.14 17.49
C HIS A 179 1.42 1.64 17.40
N ALA A 180 0.59 2.37 16.68
CA ALA A 180 0.57 3.83 16.72
C ALA A 180 -0.82 4.36 16.38
N ASP A 181 -1.33 5.25 17.21
CA ASP A 181 -2.55 6.00 16.96
C ASP A 181 -2.30 7.18 16.02
N TYR A 182 -3.35 7.55 15.29
CA TYR A 182 -3.39 8.71 14.40
C TYR A 182 -4.66 9.49 14.73
N ASP A 183 -4.48 10.67 15.30
CA ASP A 183 -5.57 11.61 15.50
C ASP A 183 -5.07 12.99 15.07
N ASN A 184 -5.72 13.56 14.06
CA ASN A 184 -5.33 14.84 13.47
C ASN A 184 -6.57 15.75 13.51
N GLU A 185 -6.36 17.05 13.76
CA GLU A 185 -7.42 18.06 13.96
C GLU A 185 -8.52 18.08 12.87
N ASN A 186 -8.18 17.72 11.63
CA ASN A 186 -9.12 17.63 10.50
C ASN A 186 -9.16 16.21 9.91
N GLY A 187 -8.99 15.17 10.74
CA GLY A 187 -9.02 13.77 10.34
C GLY A 187 -10.06 12.97 11.13
N LEU A 188 -10.16 11.68 10.80
CA LEU A 188 -10.84 10.68 11.64
C LEU A 188 -9.81 9.83 12.37
N PRO A 189 -10.14 9.33 13.57
CA PRO A 189 -9.20 8.55 14.36
C PRO A 189 -8.76 7.28 13.63
N GLY A 190 -7.50 6.90 13.84
CA GLY A 190 -6.90 5.71 13.25
C GLY A 190 -5.91 5.04 14.18
N LEU A 191 -5.65 3.77 13.91
CA LEU A 191 -4.73 2.90 14.64
C LEU A 191 -3.95 2.04 13.65
N SER A 192 -2.64 2.01 13.77
CA SER A 192 -1.78 1.01 13.12
C SER A 192 -1.41 -0.08 14.10
N LEU A 193 -1.41 -1.32 13.62
CA LEU A 193 -0.94 -2.50 14.34
C LEU A 193 0.10 -3.22 13.47
N GLY A 194 1.30 -3.37 14.01
CA GLY A 194 2.44 -3.98 13.32
C GLY A 194 3.39 -2.95 12.70
N ALA A 195 4.61 -3.39 12.43
CA ALA A 195 5.60 -2.56 11.75
C ALA A 195 5.21 -2.36 10.28
N SER A 196 5.61 -1.24 9.67
CA SER A 196 5.30 -0.98 8.25
C SER A 196 5.97 -1.97 7.29
N ASP A 197 7.01 -2.67 7.73
CA ASP A 197 7.79 -3.66 6.96
C ASP A 197 7.55 -5.11 7.41
N SER A 198 6.57 -5.36 8.29
CA SER A 198 6.21 -6.73 8.68
C SER A 198 5.42 -7.44 7.58
N LYS A 199 5.45 -8.78 7.61
CA LYS A 199 4.68 -9.64 6.69
C LYS A 199 3.18 -9.35 6.71
N LEU A 200 2.68 -8.95 7.88
CA LEU A 200 1.30 -8.56 8.09
C LEU A 200 1.29 -7.36 9.03
N SER A 201 0.54 -6.33 8.64
CA SER A 201 0.18 -5.20 9.48
C SER A 201 -1.28 -4.81 9.22
N ALA A 202 -1.91 -4.11 10.15
CA ALA A 202 -3.27 -3.63 10.01
C ALA A 202 -3.32 -2.11 10.20
N LEU A 203 -4.16 -1.44 9.42
CA LEU A 203 -4.52 -0.04 9.58
C LEU A 203 -6.03 0.03 9.77
N ILE A 204 -6.46 0.55 10.91
CA ILE A 204 -7.87 0.58 11.32
C ILE A 204 -8.24 2.04 11.53
N TYR A 205 -9.13 2.60 10.71
CA TYR A 205 -9.37 4.04 10.71
C TYR A 205 -10.73 4.44 10.18
N GLY A 206 -11.25 5.55 10.67
CA GLY A 206 -12.56 6.07 10.25
C GLY A 206 -12.54 6.64 8.82
N LYS A 207 -13.66 6.47 8.13
CA LYS A 207 -13.96 7.05 6.82
C LYS A 207 -15.41 7.52 6.72
N ILE A 208 -15.66 8.42 5.78
CA ILE A 208 -17.00 8.76 5.30
C ILE A 208 -17.21 8.27 3.87
N ASP A 209 -18.44 7.89 3.55
CA ASP A 209 -18.85 7.44 2.22
C ASP A 209 -19.39 8.61 1.39
N ALA A 210 -18.63 9.04 0.39
CA ALA A 210 -19.02 10.06 -0.59
C ALA A 210 -19.10 9.47 -2.01
N THR A 211 -19.35 8.17 -2.14
CA THR A 211 -19.31 7.45 -3.42
C THR A 211 -20.38 7.88 -4.43
N LEU A 212 -21.47 8.50 -3.95
CA LEU A 212 -22.51 9.09 -4.81
C LEU A 212 -22.06 10.38 -5.51
N PHE A 213 -20.94 10.97 -5.09
CA PHE A 213 -20.47 12.25 -5.58
C PHE A 213 -19.18 12.13 -6.38
N LYS A 214 -19.01 13.02 -7.35
CA LYS A 214 -17.72 13.18 -8.02
C LYS A 214 -16.80 13.96 -7.10
N ARG A 215 -15.54 13.52 -6.98
CA ARG A 215 -14.53 14.20 -6.14
C ARG A 215 -14.38 15.69 -6.43
N ILE A 216 -14.54 16.12 -7.69
CA ILE A 216 -14.47 17.54 -8.10
C ILE A 216 -15.57 18.41 -7.48
N ALA A 217 -16.64 17.81 -6.93
CA ALA A 217 -17.69 18.54 -6.24
C ALA A 217 -17.24 19.14 -4.89
N PHE A 218 -16.07 18.73 -4.39
CA PHE A 218 -15.54 19.17 -3.11
C PHE A 218 -14.27 20.00 -3.32
N PRO A 219 -14.29 21.31 -2.96
CA PRO A 219 -13.09 22.13 -2.98
C PRO A 219 -11.95 21.50 -2.18
N GLU A 220 -10.78 21.36 -2.81
CA GLU A 220 -9.57 20.82 -2.18
C GLU A 220 -8.67 21.95 -1.68
N ARG A 221 -8.29 21.90 -0.41
CA ARG A 221 -7.33 22.82 0.20
C ARG A 221 -6.07 22.08 0.62
N ALA A 222 -4.91 22.63 0.26
CA ALA A 222 -3.64 22.17 0.81
C ALA A 222 -3.46 22.74 2.22
N GLY A 223 -3.04 21.90 3.14
CA GLY A 223 -2.68 22.31 4.49
C GLY A 223 -1.51 21.49 5.02
N TYR A 224 -1.24 21.63 6.32
CA TYR A 224 -0.16 20.91 6.99
C TYR A 224 -0.67 20.23 8.25
N VAL A 225 -0.21 19.01 8.48
CA VAL A 225 -0.38 18.30 9.75
C VAL A 225 0.97 18.11 10.40
N PHE A 226 0.99 18.09 11.73
CA PHE A 226 2.16 17.69 12.50
C PHE A 226 2.04 16.21 12.83
N GLU A 227 2.88 15.40 12.20
CA GLU A 227 2.90 13.95 12.42
C GLU A 227 4.30 13.56 12.89
N LYS A 228 4.43 13.00 14.09
CA LYS A 228 5.71 12.56 14.68
C LYS A 228 6.80 13.64 14.68
N GLY A 229 6.43 14.86 15.10
CA GLY A 229 7.35 16.00 15.14
C GLY A 229 7.76 16.56 13.77
N ARG A 230 7.13 16.11 12.68
CA ARG A 230 7.42 16.59 11.32
C ARG A 230 6.18 17.23 10.72
N ARG A 231 6.39 18.41 10.12
CA ARG A 231 5.37 19.09 9.34
C ARG A 231 5.22 18.41 7.98
N LYS A 232 4.03 17.92 7.68
CA LYS A 232 3.72 17.19 6.45
C LYS A 232 2.58 17.87 5.71
N ARG A 233 2.79 18.12 4.42
CA ARG A 233 1.73 18.68 3.56
C ARG A 233 0.68 17.61 3.30
N GLU A 234 -0.57 17.95 3.55
CA GLU A 234 -1.73 17.10 3.32
C GLU A 234 -2.80 17.88 2.54
N PHE A 235 -3.80 17.17 2.03
CA PHE A 235 -4.91 17.74 1.27
C PHE A 235 -6.22 17.43 1.98
N PHE A 236 -7.07 18.44 2.04
CA PHE A 236 -8.34 18.39 2.73
C PHE A 236 -9.46 18.82 1.80
N LEU A 237 -10.65 18.29 2.04
CA LEU A 237 -11.86 18.62 1.30
C LEU A 237 -12.79 19.45 2.17
N GLU A 238 -13.45 20.43 1.56
CA GLU A 238 -14.55 21.14 2.20
C GLU A 238 -15.80 20.23 2.25
N ILE A 239 -15.96 19.51 3.35
CA ILE A 239 -17.02 18.52 3.57
C ILE A 239 -17.34 18.41 5.06
N ASP A 240 -18.63 18.35 5.40
CA ASP A 240 -19.07 18.09 6.78
C ASP A 240 -19.29 16.59 6.94
N ARG A 241 -18.56 15.96 7.87
CA ARG A 241 -18.60 14.50 8.06
C ARG A 241 -19.95 13.99 8.57
N GLU A 242 -20.75 14.85 9.20
CA GLU A 242 -22.05 14.47 9.76
C GLU A 242 -23.12 14.29 8.67
N ASP A 243 -22.88 14.84 7.47
CA ASP A 243 -23.80 14.75 6.33
C ASP A 243 -23.64 13.42 5.55
N TYR A 244 -22.69 12.55 5.93
CA TYR A 244 -22.33 11.35 5.17
C TYR A 244 -22.29 10.11 6.06
N PRO A 245 -22.66 8.92 5.53
CA PRO A 245 -22.49 7.66 6.24
C PRO A 245 -21.03 7.44 6.65
N GLN A 246 -20.83 7.07 7.91
CA GLN A 246 -19.50 6.78 8.45
C GLN A 246 -19.26 5.27 8.52
N PHE A 247 -18.02 4.86 8.34
CA PHE A 247 -17.61 3.47 8.47
C PHE A 247 -16.18 3.35 8.99
N LEU A 248 -15.87 2.20 9.58
CA LEU A 248 -14.52 1.83 9.97
C LEU A 248 -13.88 1.00 8.86
N ARG A 249 -12.71 1.42 8.35
CA ARG A 249 -11.90 0.59 7.46
C ARG A 249 -10.88 -0.18 8.26
N VAL A 250 -10.87 -1.50 8.11
CA VAL A 250 -9.79 -2.41 8.50
C VAL A 250 -9.00 -2.79 7.25
N GLU A 251 -7.84 -2.18 7.05
CA GLU A 251 -6.92 -2.49 5.94
C GLU A 251 -5.83 -3.46 6.42
N MET A 252 -5.92 -4.71 5.98
CA MET A 252 -4.92 -5.75 6.21
C MET A 252 -3.86 -5.70 5.11
N ARG A 253 -2.65 -5.29 5.48
CA ARG A 253 -1.49 -5.21 4.60
C ARG A 253 -0.65 -6.47 4.70
N VAL A 254 -0.65 -7.24 3.62
CA VAL A 254 0.20 -8.41 3.42
C VAL A 254 1.43 -7.99 2.62
N GLN A 255 2.62 -8.29 3.14
CA GLN A 255 3.92 -8.08 2.48
C GLN A 255 4.67 -9.41 2.49
N PRO A 256 4.39 -10.30 1.54
CA PRO A 256 5.08 -11.58 1.44
C PRO A 256 6.59 -11.36 1.31
N GLU A 257 7.39 -12.31 1.81
CA GLU A 257 8.84 -12.21 1.63
C GLU A 257 9.20 -12.23 0.14
N SER A 258 10.19 -11.45 -0.25
CA SER A 258 10.70 -11.45 -1.62
C SER A 258 11.65 -12.63 -1.85
N THR A 259 11.82 -13.06 -3.10
CA THR A 259 12.82 -14.07 -3.51
C THR A 259 14.28 -13.58 -3.41
N GLY A 260 14.56 -12.56 -2.59
CA GLY A 260 15.91 -12.10 -2.31
C GLY A 260 16.57 -12.96 -1.23
N PRO A 261 17.90 -12.91 -1.06
CA PRO A 261 18.52 -13.36 0.18
C PRO A 261 17.93 -12.47 1.29
N GLY A 262 16.99 -13.02 2.06
CA GLY A 262 16.41 -12.31 3.19
C GLY A 262 17.52 -11.88 4.16
N LYS A 263 17.19 -10.99 5.12
CA LYS A 263 18.11 -10.57 6.20
C LYS A 263 18.72 -11.73 7.02
N ARG A 264 18.29 -12.98 6.79
CA ARG A 264 18.74 -14.21 7.46
C ARG A 264 19.21 -15.32 6.52
N GLY A 265 19.54 -15.03 5.26
CA GLY A 265 20.20 -16.01 4.35
C GLY A 265 19.34 -17.17 3.84
N PHE A 266 18.10 -17.35 4.31
CA PHE A 266 17.19 -18.37 3.80
C PHE A 266 16.38 -17.85 2.61
N ARG A 267 16.42 -18.58 1.48
CA ARG A 267 15.52 -18.40 0.33
C ARG A 267 14.10 -18.81 0.77
N GLN A 268 13.24 -17.87 1.16
CA GLN A 268 11.81 -18.18 1.34
C GLN A 268 11.08 -18.15 -0.01
N LYS A 269 10.08 -19.01 -0.16
CA LYS A 269 9.22 -19.07 -1.34
C LYS A 269 8.32 -17.83 -1.35
N ALA A 270 8.58 -16.88 -2.24
CA ALA A 270 7.73 -15.70 -2.39
C ALA A 270 6.31 -16.10 -2.83
N LEU A 271 5.32 -15.27 -2.49
CA LEU A 271 3.97 -15.42 -3.02
C LEU A 271 3.97 -15.04 -4.50
N MET A 272 3.92 -16.03 -5.39
CA MET A 272 3.80 -15.79 -6.82
C MET A 272 2.44 -15.16 -7.14
N LEU A 273 2.37 -14.36 -8.20
CA LEU A 273 1.12 -13.74 -8.64
C LEU A 273 0.05 -14.80 -8.97
N SER A 274 0.45 -15.90 -9.60
CA SER A 274 -0.44 -17.03 -9.91
C SER A 274 -0.96 -17.78 -8.67
N ASP A 275 -0.30 -17.63 -7.52
CA ASP A 275 -0.69 -18.28 -6.27
C ASP A 275 -1.56 -17.38 -5.37
N LEU A 276 -1.99 -16.21 -5.85
CA LEU A 276 -2.74 -15.25 -5.04
C LEU A 276 -4.10 -15.80 -4.54
N ALA A 277 -4.69 -16.73 -5.28
CA ALA A 277 -5.89 -17.46 -4.86
C ALA A 277 -5.67 -18.33 -3.61
N LYS A 278 -4.42 -18.75 -3.34
CA LYS A 278 -4.04 -19.59 -2.20
C LYS A 278 -3.64 -18.78 -0.95
N LEU A 279 -3.82 -17.46 -1.00
CA LEU A 279 -3.48 -16.59 0.13
C LEU A 279 -4.31 -17.00 1.36
N GLU A 280 -3.62 -17.21 2.49
CA GLU A 280 -4.27 -17.43 3.77
C GLU A 280 -5.05 -16.20 4.23
N ASN A 281 -6.18 -16.42 4.89
CA ASN A 281 -7.02 -15.35 5.42
C ASN A 281 -6.25 -14.46 6.41
N PRO A 282 -5.94 -13.19 6.07
CA PRO A 282 -5.18 -12.32 6.95
C PRO A 282 -5.98 -11.92 8.20
N PHE A 283 -7.31 -11.94 8.13
CA PHE A 283 -8.20 -11.56 9.24
C PHE A 283 -8.16 -12.55 10.41
N GLU A 284 -7.67 -13.78 10.21
CA GLU A 284 -7.48 -14.77 11.30
C GLU A 284 -6.57 -14.25 12.43
N ARG A 285 -5.68 -13.32 12.11
CA ARG A 285 -4.75 -12.73 13.07
C ARG A 285 -5.28 -11.46 13.73
N LEU A 286 -6.43 -10.96 13.31
CA LEU A 286 -7.08 -9.79 13.91
C LEU A 286 -7.84 -10.19 15.17
N TYR A 287 -7.64 -9.46 16.25
CA TYR A 287 -8.37 -9.61 17.50
C TYR A 287 -9.18 -8.34 17.78
N VAL A 288 -10.42 -8.52 18.20
CA VAL A 288 -11.33 -7.45 18.58
C VAL A 288 -11.81 -7.74 19.99
N TYR A 289 -11.77 -6.75 20.86
CA TYR A 289 -12.22 -6.89 22.24
C TYR A 289 -13.30 -5.86 22.54
N ASN A 290 -14.24 -6.23 23.40
CA ASN A 290 -15.26 -5.32 23.90
C ASN A 290 -14.61 -4.12 24.60
N ARG A 291 -15.15 -2.92 24.40
CA ARG A 291 -14.64 -1.70 25.02
C ARG A 291 -14.64 -1.74 26.56
N LYS A 292 -15.59 -2.47 27.18
CA LYS A 292 -15.68 -2.60 28.64
C LYS A 292 -14.41 -3.19 29.27
N LEU A 293 -13.63 -3.95 28.49
CA LEU A 293 -12.35 -4.52 28.90
C LEU A 293 -11.39 -3.46 29.47
N GLU A 294 -11.42 -2.21 28.97
CA GLU A 294 -10.59 -1.15 29.55
C GLU A 294 -10.86 -0.95 31.05
N GLY A 295 -12.13 -0.94 31.45
CA GLY A 295 -12.52 -0.79 32.86
C GLY A 295 -12.11 -2.00 33.69
N GLU A 296 -12.31 -3.21 33.15
CA GLU A 296 -11.94 -4.46 33.82
C GLU A 296 -10.42 -4.56 34.04
N LEU A 297 -9.61 -4.17 33.05
CA LEU A 297 -8.14 -4.15 33.17
C LEU A 297 -7.67 -3.09 34.17
N MET A 298 -8.30 -1.92 34.20
CA MET A 298 -7.98 -0.87 35.18
C MET A 298 -8.29 -1.31 36.60
N ASN A 299 -9.47 -1.90 36.83
CA ASN A 299 -9.88 -2.40 38.14
C ASN A 299 -8.96 -3.53 38.63
N ALA A 300 -8.50 -4.40 37.72
CA ALA A 300 -7.63 -5.52 38.06
C ALA A 300 -6.17 -5.12 38.33
N ALA A 301 -5.74 -3.93 37.88
CA ALA A 301 -4.35 -3.49 37.96
C ALA A 301 -4.13 -2.26 38.87
N PHE A 302 -5.20 -1.56 39.29
CA PHE A 302 -5.15 -0.37 40.15
C PHE A 302 -4.14 0.71 39.69
N THR A 303 -3.99 0.91 38.37
CA THR A 303 -2.93 1.77 37.80
C THR A 303 -3.37 3.21 37.55
N ILE A 304 -2.48 4.18 37.80
CA ILE A 304 -2.69 5.61 37.49
C ILE A 304 -2.47 5.92 35.98
N ASN A 305 -1.70 5.08 35.26
CA ASN A 305 -1.20 5.39 33.91
C ASN A 305 -1.98 4.68 32.78
N ARG A 306 -3.25 5.02 32.59
CA ARG A 306 -4.11 4.46 31.51
C ARG A 306 -3.52 4.72 30.11
N PRO A 307 -3.38 3.70 29.24
CA PRO A 307 -2.99 3.91 27.85
C PRO A 307 -4.12 4.62 27.09
N LYS A 308 -3.82 5.74 26.44
CA LYS A 308 -4.77 6.48 25.58
C LYS A 308 -4.69 5.96 24.14
N THR A 309 -5.08 4.71 23.94
CA THR A 309 -5.02 4.03 22.63
C THR A 309 -6.09 2.97 22.53
N ASN A 310 -6.52 2.69 21.30
CA ASN A 310 -7.40 1.57 21.01
C ASN A 310 -6.64 0.25 20.78
N GLY A 311 -5.30 0.27 20.85
CA GLY A 311 -4.46 -0.92 20.69
C GLY A 311 -4.29 -1.71 21.99
N ILE A 312 -4.76 -2.97 22.02
CA ILE A 312 -4.64 -3.85 23.20
C ILE A 312 -3.17 -4.11 23.61
N LYS A 313 -2.23 -3.97 22.68
CA LYS A 313 -0.81 -4.22 22.94
C LYS A 313 -0.22 -3.25 23.97
N ALA A 314 -0.71 -2.00 24.02
CA ALA A 314 -0.27 -1.04 25.03
C ALA A 314 -0.70 -1.48 26.44
N TRP A 315 -1.94 -1.93 26.57
CA TRP A 315 -2.48 -2.50 27.79
C TRP A 315 -1.69 -3.73 28.24
N ILE A 316 -1.45 -4.69 27.35
CA ILE A 316 -0.65 -5.88 27.65
C ILE A 316 0.76 -5.49 28.14
N ASN A 317 1.43 -4.57 27.44
CA ASN A 317 2.80 -4.15 27.82
C ASN A 317 2.83 -3.42 29.17
N MET A 318 1.79 -2.64 29.50
CA MET A 318 1.68 -1.98 30.80
C MET A 318 1.44 -3.01 31.90
N LEU A 319 0.48 -3.93 31.72
CA LEU A 319 0.12 -4.94 32.71
C LEU A 319 1.26 -5.93 32.99
N SER A 320 2.03 -6.33 31.97
CA SER A 320 3.21 -7.17 32.19
C SER A 320 4.25 -6.50 33.11
N LYS A 321 4.34 -5.16 33.12
CA LYS A 321 5.26 -4.44 34.03
C LYS A 321 4.76 -4.40 35.46
N VAL A 322 3.43 -4.40 35.68
CA VAL A 322 2.82 -4.32 37.02
C VAL A 322 3.17 -5.55 37.85
N ASP A 323 3.09 -6.75 37.26
CA ASP A 323 3.37 -8.00 37.97
C ASP A 323 4.87 -8.41 37.92
N SER A 324 5.79 -7.45 37.69
CA SER A 324 7.26 -7.64 37.63
C SER A 324 7.75 -8.77 36.69
N GLY A 325 6.92 -9.26 35.77
CA GLY A 325 7.19 -10.41 34.92
C GLY A 325 7.37 -10.04 33.44
N GLN A 326 8.17 -10.82 32.71
CA GLN A 326 8.20 -10.71 31.24
C GLN A 326 6.92 -11.26 30.57
N ARG A 327 6.07 -11.96 31.33
CA ARG A 327 4.84 -12.62 30.85
C ARG A 327 3.60 -11.97 31.46
N LEU A 328 2.51 -11.93 30.69
CA LEU A 328 1.21 -11.48 31.18
C LEU A 328 0.66 -12.49 32.19
N ALA A 329 0.27 -12.03 33.38
CA ALA A 329 -0.30 -12.89 34.40
C ALA A 329 -1.62 -13.51 33.95
N ARG A 330 -1.90 -14.73 34.42
CA ARG A 330 -3.07 -15.54 34.03
C ARG A 330 -4.39 -14.79 34.20
N LYS A 331 -4.55 -14.00 35.27
CA LYS A 331 -5.76 -13.18 35.51
C LYS A 331 -6.06 -12.24 34.33
N PHE A 332 -5.03 -11.60 33.78
CA PHE A 332 -5.19 -10.68 32.65
C PHE A 332 -5.38 -11.43 31.33
N SER A 333 -4.71 -12.56 31.14
CA SER A 333 -4.97 -13.43 29.97
C SER A 333 -6.42 -13.89 29.92
N ASN A 334 -6.98 -14.34 31.06
CA ASN A 334 -8.37 -14.74 31.17
C ASN A 334 -9.33 -13.57 30.86
N LEU A 335 -9.02 -12.34 31.32
CA LEU A 335 -9.83 -11.16 31.00
C LEU A 335 -9.82 -10.85 29.49
N LEU A 336 -8.68 -11.00 28.82
CA LEU A 336 -8.60 -10.84 27.37
C LEU A 336 -9.47 -11.87 26.65
N GLU A 337 -9.38 -13.15 27.04
CA GLU A 337 -10.16 -14.25 26.44
C GLU A 337 -11.67 -14.05 26.63
N LEU A 338 -12.10 -13.67 27.83
CA LEU A 338 -13.52 -13.42 28.15
C LEU A 338 -14.13 -12.22 27.42
N ASN A 339 -13.29 -11.29 26.96
CA ASN A 339 -13.71 -10.06 26.29
C ASN A 339 -13.39 -10.05 24.79
N GLU A 340 -12.80 -11.09 24.23
CA GLU A 340 -12.65 -11.22 22.79
C GLU A 340 -14.04 -11.34 22.16
N VAL A 341 -14.30 -10.53 21.14
CA VAL A 341 -15.58 -10.49 20.44
C VAL A 341 -15.34 -10.88 18.98
N GLU A 342 -16.12 -11.83 18.50
CA GLU A 342 -16.22 -12.07 17.07
C GLU A 342 -17.10 -10.98 16.45
N LEU A 343 -16.49 -9.84 16.08
CA LEU A 343 -17.22 -8.73 15.45
C LEU A 343 -17.86 -9.15 14.12
N PHE A 344 -17.20 -10.03 13.38
CA PHE A 344 -17.66 -10.61 12.14
C PHE A 344 -17.09 -12.01 11.95
N ASN A 345 -17.84 -12.87 11.26
CA ASN A 345 -17.37 -14.19 10.88
C ASN A 345 -16.24 -14.09 9.84
N LYS A 346 -15.01 -14.37 10.28
CA LYS A 346 -13.80 -14.26 9.44
C LYS A 346 -13.82 -15.21 8.24
N ARG A 347 -14.44 -16.39 8.38
CA ARG A 347 -14.56 -17.38 7.29
C ARG A 347 -15.56 -16.94 6.25
N GLU A 348 -16.72 -16.44 6.68
CA GLU A 348 -17.73 -15.88 5.78
C GLU A 348 -17.16 -14.70 4.99
N VAL A 349 -16.51 -13.74 5.66
CA VAL A 349 -15.85 -12.61 4.98
C VAL A 349 -14.84 -13.10 3.94
N TRP A 350 -14.00 -14.09 4.30
CA TRP A 350 -12.97 -14.60 3.40
C TRP A 350 -13.52 -15.44 2.24
N SER A 351 -14.75 -15.96 2.35
CA SER A 351 -15.40 -16.67 1.23
C SER A 351 -15.60 -15.78 -0.01
N PHE A 352 -15.64 -14.44 0.16
CA PHE A 352 -15.70 -13.45 -0.91
C PHE A 352 -14.32 -13.05 -1.50
N TRP A 353 -13.25 -13.70 -1.06
CA TRP A 353 -11.90 -13.46 -1.60
C TRP A 353 -11.81 -13.70 -3.13
N PRO A 354 -12.40 -14.78 -3.70
CA PRO A 354 -12.41 -14.98 -5.16
C PRO A 354 -13.05 -13.83 -5.92
N ASP A 355 -14.13 -13.24 -5.40
CA ASP A 355 -14.81 -12.10 -6.04
C ASP A 355 -13.94 -10.84 -6.02
N SER A 356 -13.25 -10.60 -4.91
CA SER A 356 -12.28 -9.52 -4.79
C SER A 356 -11.10 -9.71 -5.75
N LEU A 357 -10.64 -10.96 -5.95
CA LEU A 357 -9.60 -11.30 -6.91
C LEU A 357 -10.04 -11.10 -8.35
N ALA A 358 -11.28 -11.40 -8.70
CA ALA A 358 -11.81 -11.18 -10.04
C ALA A 358 -11.75 -9.69 -10.47
N LYS A 359 -11.70 -8.74 -9.51
CA LYS A 359 -11.48 -7.32 -9.80
C LYS A 359 -10.06 -7.00 -10.30
N LEU A 360 -9.09 -7.91 -10.12
CA LEU A 360 -7.76 -7.82 -10.74
C LEU A 360 -7.75 -8.20 -12.22
N GLY A 361 -8.89 -8.58 -12.79
CA GLY A 361 -9.02 -8.91 -14.20
C GLY A 361 -8.71 -10.38 -14.50
N GLN A 362 -9.32 -10.88 -15.58
CA GLN A 362 -9.18 -12.26 -16.04
C GLN A 362 -7.76 -12.58 -16.50
N ILE A 363 -7.02 -11.60 -17.02
CA ILE A 363 -5.62 -11.80 -17.45
C ILE A 363 -4.75 -12.24 -16.27
N ILE A 364 -4.94 -11.66 -15.08
CA ILE A 364 -4.21 -12.06 -13.88
C ILE A 364 -4.71 -13.42 -13.36
N GLY A 365 -6.03 -13.65 -13.39
CA GLY A 365 -6.63 -14.92 -12.95
C GLY A 365 -6.22 -16.15 -13.77
N GLY A 366 -5.89 -15.97 -15.05
CA GLY A 366 -5.49 -17.04 -15.96
C GLY A 366 -3.98 -17.32 -16.05
N LEU A 367 -3.15 -16.66 -15.23
CA LEU A 367 -1.69 -16.81 -15.32
C LEU A 367 -1.22 -18.20 -14.90
N LYS A 368 -0.38 -18.81 -15.73
CA LYS A 368 0.43 -19.96 -15.33
C LYS A 368 1.78 -19.48 -14.79
N PRO A 369 2.29 -20.03 -13.68
CA PRO A 369 3.59 -19.64 -13.14
C PRO A 369 4.71 -20.01 -14.12
N GLU A 370 5.60 -19.06 -14.36
CA GLU A 370 6.90 -19.30 -15.01
C GLU A 370 8.00 -19.11 -13.97
N LEU A 371 8.73 -20.18 -13.65
CA LEU A 371 9.85 -20.14 -12.72
C LEU A 371 11.16 -19.91 -13.47
N ALA A 372 11.97 -18.97 -12.99
CA ALA A 372 13.28 -18.69 -13.58
C ALA A 372 14.27 -19.81 -13.29
N THR A 373 15.01 -20.23 -14.32
CA THR A 373 16.20 -21.08 -14.26
C THR A 373 17.37 -20.35 -13.58
N MET A 374 18.42 -21.09 -13.18
CA MET A 374 19.62 -20.48 -12.60
C MET A 374 20.31 -19.48 -13.55
N LYS A 375 20.28 -19.74 -14.87
CA LYS A 375 20.85 -18.83 -15.88
C LYS A 375 20.08 -17.51 -15.94
N GLU A 376 18.74 -17.58 -15.95
CA GLU A 376 17.88 -16.39 -15.95
C GLU A 376 17.99 -15.60 -14.63
N MET A 377 18.24 -16.29 -13.51
CA MET A 377 18.53 -15.62 -12.23
C MET A 377 19.82 -14.80 -12.24
N ALA A 378 20.77 -15.09 -13.14
CA ALA A 378 22.04 -14.39 -13.27
C ALA A 378 21.96 -13.11 -14.12
N VAL A 379 20.85 -12.88 -14.83
CA VAL A 379 20.64 -11.68 -15.67
C VAL A 379 20.71 -10.43 -14.80
N SER A 380 21.52 -9.45 -15.22
CA SER A 380 21.65 -8.20 -14.50
C SER A 380 20.34 -7.45 -14.54
N GLN A 381 19.71 -7.31 -13.38
CA GLN A 381 18.48 -6.53 -13.26
C GLN A 381 18.76 -5.02 -13.28
N ARG A 382 20.03 -4.59 -13.21
CA ARG A 382 20.40 -3.17 -13.18
C ARG A 382 20.23 -2.55 -14.57
N PHE A 383 19.78 -1.31 -14.57
CA PHE A 383 19.78 -0.44 -15.73
C PHE A 383 20.46 0.89 -15.36
N ASP A 384 21.47 1.25 -16.15
CA ASP A 384 22.11 2.55 -16.11
C ASP A 384 21.77 3.26 -17.41
N ALA A 385 20.92 4.29 -17.33
CA ALA A 385 20.62 5.09 -18.51
C ALA A 385 21.93 5.63 -19.11
N PRO A 386 22.01 5.76 -20.45
CA PRO A 386 23.13 6.46 -21.08
C PRO A 386 23.30 7.81 -20.38
N ARG A 387 24.50 8.09 -19.87
CA ARG A 387 24.80 9.39 -19.25
C ARG A 387 24.37 10.45 -20.26
N LYS A 388 23.33 11.23 -19.96
CA LYS A 388 23.08 12.49 -20.69
C LYS A 388 24.40 13.22 -20.65
N ARG A 389 25.05 13.43 -21.80
CA ARG A 389 26.27 14.25 -21.89
C ARG A 389 25.95 15.50 -21.09
N LYS A 390 26.67 15.71 -19.96
CA LYS A 390 26.52 16.94 -19.18
C LYS A 390 26.64 18.05 -20.21
N ARG A 391 25.59 18.87 -20.38
CA ARG A 391 25.77 20.16 -21.05
C ARG A 391 26.97 20.78 -20.35
N LYS A 392 28.08 20.98 -21.07
CA LYS A 392 29.23 21.72 -20.55
C LYS A 392 28.63 23.00 -19.97
N THR A 393 28.77 23.18 -18.67
CA THR A 393 28.40 24.46 -18.05
C THR A 393 29.20 25.54 -18.77
N GLY A 394 28.67 26.76 -18.91
CA GLY A 394 29.36 27.84 -19.65
C GLY A 394 30.80 28.09 -19.16
N ARG A 395 31.11 27.68 -17.93
CA ARG A 395 32.45 27.69 -17.34
C ARG A 395 33.43 26.69 -17.99
N GLN A 396 32.97 25.50 -18.39
CA GLN A 396 33.80 24.50 -19.07
C GLN A 396 34.05 24.88 -20.54
N ALA A 397 33.09 25.55 -21.20
CA ALA A 397 33.25 26.04 -22.57
C ALA A 397 34.24 27.23 -22.66
N ARG A 398 34.26 28.10 -21.63
CA ARG A 398 35.22 29.21 -21.55
C ARG A 398 36.66 28.76 -21.29
N LEU A 399 36.87 27.69 -20.53
CA LEU A 399 38.21 27.14 -20.28
C LEU A 399 38.81 26.46 -21.52
N ASP A 400 37.98 25.86 -22.38
CA ASP A 400 38.45 25.25 -23.63
C ASP A 400 38.76 26.30 -24.72
N GLN A 401 38.14 27.48 -24.67
CA GLN A 401 38.48 28.62 -25.54
C GLN A 401 39.73 29.40 -25.10
N GLN A 402 40.22 29.17 -23.88
CA GLN A 402 41.40 29.87 -23.33
C GLN A 402 42.70 29.07 -23.43
N ARG A 403 42.73 27.92 -24.12
CA ARG A 403 44.01 27.27 -24.47
C ARG A 403 44.54 27.87 -25.78
N PRO A 404 45.65 28.65 -25.75
CA PRO A 404 46.30 29.08 -26.97
C PRO A 404 46.83 27.84 -27.69
N LYS A 405 46.60 27.75 -29.00
CA LYS A 405 47.35 26.85 -29.87
C LYS A 405 48.83 27.18 -29.68
N ARG A 406 49.60 26.29 -29.05
CA ARG A 406 51.07 26.34 -29.13
C ARG A 406 51.42 26.26 -30.61
N ARG A 407 51.88 27.38 -31.16
CA ARG A 407 52.58 27.41 -32.44
C ARG A 407 53.86 26.59 -32.25
N SER A 408 54.00 25.54 -33.03
CA SER A 408 55.30 24.98 -33.38
C SER A 408 56.11 26.10 -34.06
N ARG A 409 57.31 26.34 -33.56
CA ARG A 409 58.36 27.01 -34.33
C ARG A 409 59.37 25.95 -34.71
N ASP A 410 59.80 26.05 -35.94
CA ASP A 410 60.92 25.36 -36.57
C ASP A 410 62.21 25.47 -35.77
#